data_AF-A0A3D2U6D0-F1
#
_entry.id   AF-A0A3D2U6D0-F1
#
_cell.length_a   1.000
_cell.length_b   1.000
_cell.length_c   1.000
_cell.angle_alpha   90.00
_cell.angle_beta   90.00
_cell.angle_gamma   90.00
#
_symmetry.space_group_name_H-M   'P 1'
#
loop_
_entity.id
_entity.type
_entity.pdbx_description
1 polymer ?
#
loop_
_entity_poly.entity_id
_entity_poly.type
_entity_poly.pdbx_seq_one_letter_code
_entity_poly.pdbx_strand_id
1 'polypeptide(L)'
;GYTPEAIRAFCERIGVTKFDGVTEIALLDHCLREDLNRTSPRRMAVLRPLKVVIENFPEGEVEELDAVNNPEDESAGTRSVPFSRELYIERDDFMMDPPKKFYRLAPGREVRFRYAFFVTCHDVVTDDA
;
A
#
# COMPACT_ATOMS: atom_id res chain seq x y z
N GLY A 1 12.48 14.11 2.83
CA GLY A 1 11.11 13.58 2.71
C GLY A 1 10.06 14.52 3.29
N TYR A 2 10.41 15.36 4.27
CA TYR A 2 9.53 16.41 4.75
C TYR A 2 9.32 17.50 3.70
N THR A 3 8.09 18.00 3.59
CA THR A 3 7.73 19.11 2.70
C THR A 3 7.86 20.45 3.43
N PRO A 4 8.14 21.55 2.70
CA PRO A 4 8.11 22.89 3.27
C PRO A 4 6.75 23.23 3.93
N GLU A 5 5.65 22.77 3.33
CA GLU A 5 4.27 22.97 3.78
C GLU A 5 4.05 22.32 5.15
N ALA A 6 4.47 21.06 5.32
CA ALA A 6 4.34 20.34 6.59
C ALA A 6 5.12 21.00 7.73
N ILE A 7 6.33 21.50 7.44
CA ILE A 7 7.17 22.18 8.45
C ILE A 7 6.53 23.50 8.87
N ARG A 8 6.02 24.29 7.92
CA ARG A 8 5.32 25.55 8.24
C ARG A 8 4.06 25.28 9.06
N ALA A 9 3.26 24.29 8.68
CA ALA A 9 2.08 23.88 9.43
C ALA A 9 2.41 23.42 10.86
N PHE A 10 3.53 22.71 11.04
CA PHE A 10 4.01 22.34 12.38
C PHE A 10 4.37 23.58 13.22
N CYS A 11 5.17 24.50 12.65
CA CYS A 11 5.54 25.75 13.32
C CYS A 11 4.32 26.60 13.71
N GLU A 12 3.31 26.66 12.85
CA GLU A 12 2.03 27.35 13.13
C GLU A 12 1.29 26.71 14.31
N ARG A 13 1.27 25.37 14.40
CA ARG A 13 0.56 24.64 15.46
C ARG A 13 1.22 24.74 16.83
N ILE A 14 2.55 24.69 16.90
CA ILE A 14 3.27 24.82 18.17
C ILE A 14 3.25 26.27 18.69
N GLY A 15 3.09 27.23 17.78
CA GLY A 15 3.10 28.66 18.09
C GLY A 15 4.45 29.14 18.63
N VAL A 16 4.43 30.35 19.19
CA VAL A 16 5.62 30.97 19.81
C VAL A 16 5.26 31.33 21.24
N THR A 17 6.00 30.79 22.20
CA THR A 17 5.81 31.07 23.63
C THR A 17 7.14 31.44 24.29
N LYS A 18 7.06 32.08 25.46
CA LYS A 18 8.24 32.42 26.28
C LYS A 18 8.57 31.33 27.33
N PHE A 19 7.84 30.22 27.31
CA PHE A 19 7.98 29.15 28.29
C PHE A 19 8.67 27.96 27.63
N ASP A 20 9.51 27.29 28.41
CA ASP A 20 10.15 26.05 27.96
C ASP A 20 9.10 24.93 27.91
N GLY A 21 9.13 24.17 26.83
CA GLY A 21 8.25 23.02 26.62
C GLY A 21 8.85 22.06 25.61
N VAL A 22 8.49 20.79 25.72
CA VAL A 22 8.88 19.75 24.76
C VAL A 22 7.66 19.43 23.91
N THR A 23 7.82 19.53 22.60
CA THR A 23 6.79 19.09 21.64
C THR A 23 7.08 17.67 21.19
N GLU A 24 6.07 16.82 21.27
CA GLU A 24 6.14 15.45 20.77
C GLU A 24 6.39 15.41 19.26
N ILE A 25 7.34 14.58 18.82
CA ILE A 25 7.65 14.38 17.39
C ILE A 25 6.44 13.87 16.60
N ALA A 26 5.50 13.21 17.27
CA ALA A 26 4.24 12.76 16.69
C ALA A 26 3.43 13.90 16.04
N LEU A 27 3.53 15.13 16.55
CA LEU A 27 2.86 16.29 15.94
C LEU A 27 3.51 16.67 14.60
N LEU A 28 4.84 16.60 14.51
CA LEU A 28 5.57 16.85 13.27
C LEU A 28 5.26 15.77 12.22
N ASP A 29 5.27 14.50 12.63
CA ASP A 29 4.88 13.39 11.75
C ASP A 29 3.43 13.52 11.26
N HIS A 30 2.53 13.98 12.14
CA HIS A 30 1.14 14.22 11.79
C HIS A 30 0.99 15.33 10.72
N CYS A 31 1.68 16.47 10.88
CA CYS A 31 1.70 17.53 9.86
C CYS A 31 2.21 17.02 8.50
N LEU A 32 3.24 16.17 8.51
CA LEU A 32 3.74 15.56 7.27
C LEU A 32 2.72 14.59 6.66
N ARG A 33 2.10 13.74 7.47
CA ARG A 33 1.10 12.77 7.00
C ARG A 33 -0.11 13.46 6.37
N GLU A 34 -0.59 14.55 6.96
CA GLU A 34 -1.71 15.31 6.40
C GLU A 34 -1.36 15.92 5.03
N ASP A 35 -0.17 16.51 4.90
CA ASP A 35 0.27 17.09 3.65
C ASP A 35 0.46 16.02 2.55
N LEU A 36 1.21 14.95 2.86
CA LEU A 36 1.46 13.88 1.88
C LEU A 36 0.20 13.09 1.54
N ASN A 37 -0.74 12.91 2.47
CA ASN A 37 -2.02 12.27 2.15
C ASN A 37 -2.78 13.06 1.08
N ARG A 38 -2.68 14.39 1.06
CA ARG A 38 -3.37 15.21 0.06
C ARG A 38 -2.62 15.29 -1.26
N THR A 39 -1.30 15.32 -1.23
CA THR A 39 -0.48 15.69 -2.40
C THR A 39 0.20 14.51 -3.10
N SER A 40 0.45 13.41 -2.40
CA SER A 40 1.31 12.34 -2.92
C SER A 40 0.55 11.34 -3.80
N PRO A 41 1.06 10.99 -5.00
CA PRO A 41 0.52 9.89 -5.79
C PRO A 41 0.67 8.54 -5.07
N ARG A 42 -0.37 7.72 -5.11
CA ARG A 42 -0.41 6.36 -4.59
C ARG A 42 0.26 5.43 -5.59
N ARG A 43 1.18 4.60 -5.11
CA ARG A 43 1.89 3.58 -5.87
C ARG A 43 1.86 2.26 -5.11
N MET A 44 1.96 1.16 -5.85
CA MET A 44 2.12 -0.17 -5.26
C MET A 44 3.60 -0.51 -5.30
N ALA A 45 4.13 -0.94 -4.18
CA ALA A 45 5.50 -1.42 -4.04
C ALA A 45 5.45 -2.64 -3.12
N VAL A 46 6.27 -3.64 -3.44
CA VAL A 46 6.42 -4.86 -2.66
C VAL A 46 7.85 -4.89 -2.14
N LEU A 47 8.02 -4.78 -0.83
CA LEU A 47 9.32 -4.71 -0.17
C LEU A 47 9.88 -6.10 0.14
N ARG A 48 9.02 -7.06 0.51
CA ARG A 48 9.38 -8.45 0.77
C ARG A 48 8.62 -9.37 -0.17
N PRO A 49 9.11 -9.57 -1.40
CA PRO A 49 8.36 -10.27 -2.43
C PRO A 49 8.05 -11.72 -2.06
N LEU A 50 6.80 -12.10 -2.25
CA LEU A 50 6.32 -13.46 -2.36
C LEU A 50 5.70 -13.62 -3.74
N LYS A 51 6.24 -14.54 -4.55
CA LYS A 51 5.74 -14.81 -5.90
C LYS A 51 4.36 -15.47 -5.82
N VAL A 52 3.43 -15.01 -6.67
CA VAL A 52 2.10 -15.59 -6.86
C VAL A 52 1.95 -15.90 -8.34
N VAL A 53 1.40 -17.08 -8.65
CA VAL A 53 1.10 -17.50 -10.02
C VAL A 53 -0.41 -17.68 -10.14
N ILE A 54 -1.03 -16.94 -11.06
CA ILE A 54 -2.47 -17.03 -11.34
C ILE A 54 -2.69 -18.14 -12.37
N GLU A 55 -3.04 -19.34 -11.89
CA GLU A 55 -3.02 -20.56 -12.70
C GLU A 55 -3.94 -20.51 -13.93
N ASN A 56 -5.07 -19.82 -13.81
CA ASN A 56 -6.07 -19.66 -14.86
C ASN A 56 -5.88 -18.40 -15.72
N PHE A 57 -4.82 -17.62 -15.52
CA PHE A 57 -4.49 -16.48 -16.38
C PHE A 57 -3.58 -16.91 -17.54
N PRO A 58 -3.86 -16.52 -18.79
CA PRO A 58 -3.08 -16.94 -19.96
C PRO A 58 -1.60 -16.57 -19.85
N GLU A 59 -0.74 -17.46 -20.34
CA GLU A 59 0.70 -17.23 -20.35
C GLU A 59 1.07 -16.20 -21.44
N GLY A 60 1.92 -15.22 -21.08
CA GLY A 60 2.36 -14.16 -22.00
C GLY A 60 1.35 -13.02 -22.21
N GLU A 61 0.13 -13.12 -21.68
CA GLU A 61 -0.83 -12.02 -21.71
C GLU A 61 -0.58 -11.03 -20.56
N VAL A 62 -0.88 -9.75 -20.85
CA VAL A 62 -0.85 -8.66 -19.89
C VAL A 62 -2.14 -7.87 -20.06
N GLU A 63 -2.87 -7.68 -18.97
CA GLU A 63 -4.05 -6.83 -18.93
C GLU A 63 -3.71 -5.53 -18.22
N GLU A 64 -3.99 -4.42 -18.88
CA GLU A 64 -3.73 -3.08 -18.36
C GLU A 64 -4.94 -2.60 -17.54
N LEU A 65 -4.75 -2.43 -16.23
CA LEU A 65 -5.80 -2.04 -15.30
C LEU A 65 -5.66 -0.60 -14.84
N ASP A 66 -6.79 0.12 -14.73
CA ASP A 66 -6.80 1.49 -14.26
C ASP A 66 -6.67 1.59 -12.73
N ALA A 67 -5.60 2.27 -12.28
CA ALA A 67 -5.38 2.59 -10.87
C ALA A 67 -5.43 4.10 -10.63
N VAL A 68 -6.28 4.52 -9.69
CA VAL A 68 -6.37 5.93 -9.26
C VAL A 68 -5.01 6.41 -8.72
N ASN A 69 -4.56 7.59 -9.16
CA ASN A 69 -3.32 8.18 -8.70
C ASN A 69 -3.45 8.78 -7.30
N ASN A 70 -4.54 9.45 -6.97
CA ASN A 70 -4.76 10.00 -5.64
C ASN A 70 -6.26 9.98 -5.31
N PRO A 71 -6.71 9.21 -4.30
CA PRO A 71 -8.12 9.21 -3.92
C PRO A 71 -8.59 10.53 -3.28
N GLU A 72 -7.68 11.37 -2.78
CA GLU A 72 -7.99 12.67 -2.18
C GLU A 72 -8.03 13.80 -3.23
N ASP A 73 -7.71 13.50 -4.49
CA ASP A 73 -7.66 14.47 -5.59
C ASP A 73 -8.20 13.84 -6.88
N GLU A 74 -9.47 14.10 -7.17
CA GLU A 74 -10.15 13.62 -8.38
C GLU A 74 -9.46 14.08 -9.68
N SER A 75 -8.73 15.19 -9.64
CA SER A 75 -8.00 15.72 -10.79
C SER A 75 -6.68 15.00 -11.08
N ALA A 76 -6.20 14.15 -10.15
CA ALA A 76 -4.96 13.40 -10.31
C ALA A 76 -5.03 12.27 -11.36
N GLY A 77 -6.24 11.95 -11.84
CA GLY A 77 -6.48 10.95 -12.88
C GLY A 77 -6.11 9.52 -12.48
N THR A 78 -6.01 8.64 -13.49
CA THR A 78 -5.62 7.24 -13.35
C THR A 78 -4.26 6.98 -14.00
N ARG A 79 -3.73 5.78 -13.75
CA ARG A 79 -2.60 5.23 -14.50
C ARG A 79 -2.89 3.77 -14.83
N SER A 80 -2.34 3.33 -15.94
CA SER A 80 -2.29 1.92 -16.30
C SER A 80 -1.36 1.14 -15.37
N VAL A 81 -1.80 -0.03 -14.91
CA VAL A 81 -1.00 -0.98 -14.14
C VAL A 81 -1.12 -2.35 -14.79
N PRO A 82 -0.01 -2.99 -15.19
CA PRO A 82 -0.04 -4.30 -15.81
C PRO A 82 -0.41 -5.37 -14.78
N PHE A 83 -1.38 -6.21 -15.12
CA PHE A 83 -1.71 -7.46 -14.47
C PHE A 83 -1.30 -8.60 -15.38
N SER A 84 -0.63 -9.61 -14.84
CA SER A 84 -0.15 -10.76 -15.60
C SER A 84 -0.28 -12.03 -14.76
N ARG A 85 0.06 -13.16 -15.37
CA ARG A 85 0.08 -14.48 -14.71
C ARG A 85 0.99 -14.52 -13.48
N GLU A 86 2.13 -13.84 -13.53
CA GLU A 86 3.13 -13.89 -12.47
C GLU A 86 3.24 -12.53 -11.76
N LEU A 87 2.92 -12.52 -10.47
CA LEU A 87 2.86 -11.32 -9.66
C LEU A 87 3.67 -11.48 -8.38
N TYR A 88 3.87 -10.37 -7.69
CA TYR A 88 4.43 -10.35 -6.35
C TYR A 88 3.46 -9.69 -5.39
N ILE A 89 3.34 -10.27 -4.20
CA ILE A 89 2.66 -9.68 -3.05
C ILE A 89 3.66 -9.50 -1.90
N GLU A 90 3.28 -8.72 -0.88
CA GLU A 90 4.07 -8.68 0.35
C GLU A 90 4.03 -10.03 1.06
N ARG A 91 5.17 -10.46 1.60
CA ARG A 91 5.28 -11.70 2.37
C ARG A 91 4.29 -11.75 3.53
N ASP A 92 4.03 -10.60 4.18
CA ASP A 92 3.10 -10.49 5.31
C ASP A 92 1.62 -10.49 4.88
N ASP A 93 1.35 -10.42 3.58
CA ASP A 93 0.00 -10.54 3.02
C ASP A 93 -0.41 -11.99 2.77
N PHE A 94 0.44 -12.95 3.15
CA PHE A 94 0.13 -14.37 3.12
C PHE A 94 0.39 -15.05 4.47
N MET A 95 -0.46 -15.99 4.86
CA MET A 95 -0.25 -16.80 6.07
C MET A 95 -0.85 -18.20 5.92
N MET A 96 -0.08 -19.24 6.24
CA MET A 96 -0.53 -20.65 6.18
C MET A 96 -1.65 -20.95 7.19
N ASP A 97 -1.47 -20.54 8.45
CA ASP A 97 -2.46 -20.71 9.52
C ASP A 97 -2.88 -19.34 10.08
N PRO A 98 -3.84 -18.66 9.42
CA PRO A 98 -4.21 -17.30 9.75
C PRO A 98 -5.10 -17.20 11.01
N PRO A 99 -4.82 -16.28 11.95
CA PRO A 99 -5.73 -16.01 13.07
C PRO A 99 -7.05 -15.39 12.56
N LYS A 100 -8.11 -15.41 13.39
CA LYS A 100 -9.46 -14.92 13.01
C LYS A 100 -9.49 -13.48 12.49
N LYS A 101 -8.56 -12.61 12.92
CA LYS A 101 -8.46 -11.20 12.50
C LYS A 101 -7.46 -10.96 11.37
N PHE A 102 -7.11 -12.00 10.61
CA PHE A 102 -6.28 -11.88 9.42
C PHE A 102 -7.17 -11.86 8.17
N TYR A 103 -7.20 -10.75 7.45
CA TYR A 103 -8.06 -10.53 6.27
C TYR A 103 -7.28 -10.51 4.95
N ARG A 104 -6.12 -11.17 4.94
CA ARG A 104 -5.18 -11.26 3.82
C ARG A 104 -5.15 -12.70 3.28
N LEU A 105 -4.30 -12.98 2.30
CA LEU A 105 -4.31 -14.25 1.57
C LEU A 105 -3.90 -15.41 2.48
N ALA A 106 -4.62 -16.53 2.37
CA ALA A 106 -4.30 -17.77 3.06
C ALA A 106 -4.88 -18.94 2.26
N PRO A 107 -4.46 -20.19 2.50
CA PRO A 107 -5.02 -21.35 1.82
C PRO A 107 -6.56 -21.37 1.87
N GLY A 108 -7.19 -21.47 0.70
CA GLY A 108 -8.65 -21.47 0.54
C GLY A 108 -9.35 -20.12 0.75
N ARG A 109 -8.61 -19.03 1.02
CA ARG A 109 -9.18 -17.69 1.15
C ARG A 109 -9.03 -16.89 -0.14
N GLU A 110 -10.06 -16.10 -0.42
CA GLU A 110 -10.11 -15.15 -1.52
C GLU A 110 -9.83 -13.73 -1.00
N VAL A 111 -8.97 -13.00 -1.71
CA VAL A 111 -8.73 -11.57 -1.45
C VAL A 111 -8.74 -10.78 -2.73
N ARG A 112 -9.12 -9.51 -2.65
CA ARG A 112 -9.06 -8.60 -3.79
C ARG A 112 -7.67 -8.01 -3.93
N PHE A 113 -7.03 -8.24 -5.08
CA PHE A 113 -5.82 -7.50 -5.42
C PHE A 113 -6.19 -6.06 -5.75
N ARG A 114 -5.41 -5.10 -5.25
CA ARG A 114 -5.77 -3.68 -5.34
C ARG A 114 -5.88 -3.24 -6.81
N TYR A 115 -7.02 -2.66 -7.19
CA TYR A 115 -7.38 -2.29 -8.57
C TYR A 115 -7.54 -3.46 -9.55
N ALA A 116 -7.50 -4.70 -9.07
CA ALA A 116 -7.52 -5.90 -9.90
C ALA A 116 -8.60 -6.89 -9.41
N PHE A 117 -8.40 -8.14 -9.82
CA PHE A 117 -9.30 -9.27 -9.60
C PHE A 117 -9.29 -9.78 -8.16
N PHE A 118 -10.27 -10.62 -7.86
CA PHE A 118 -10.25 -11.48 -6.67
C PHE A 118 -9.40 -12.72 -6.97
N VAL A 119 -8.52 -13.06 -6.04
CA VAL A 119 -7.59 -14.18 -6.16
C VAL A 119 -7.79 -15.12 -4.98
N THR A 120 -8.02 -16.40 -5.27
CA THR A 120 -8.12 -17.47 -4.29
C THR A 120 -6.82 -18.27 -4.25
N CYS A 121 -6.29 -18.51 -3.05
CA CYS A 121 -5.11 -19.36 -2.88
C CYS A 121 -5.52 -20.84 -2.88
N HIS A 122 -5.19 -21.55 -3.96
CA HIS A 122 -5.47 -22.98 -4.13
C HIS A 122 -4.33 -23.88 -3.65
N ASP A 123 -3.09 -23.49 -3.93
CA ASP A 123 -1.89 -24.25 -3.60
C ASP A 123 -0.78 -23.34 -3.06
N VAL A 124 0.16 -23.94 -2.32
CA VAL A 124 1.30 -23.24 -1.72
C VAL A 124 2.55 -24.09 -1.86
N VAL A 125 3.52 -23.57 -2.60
CA VAL A 125 4.83 -24.21 -2.77
C VAL A 125 5.79 -23.69 -1.68
N THR A 126 6.32 -24.61 -0.88
CA THR A 126 7.40 -24.35 0.08
C THR A 126 8.71 -24.93 -0.43
N ASP A 127 9.82 -24.36 0.00
CA ASP A 127 11.12 -25.01 -0.13
C ASP A 127 11.19 -26.28 0.74
N ASP A 128 12.08 -27.20 0.35
CA ASP A 128 12.45 -28.33 1.20
C ASP A 128 13.22 -27.79 2.43
N ALA A 129 12.89 -28.33 3.60
CA ALA A 129 13.45 -27.91 4.90
C ALA A 129 14.92 -28.31 5.10
#